data_AF-A0A7C4VK67-F1
#
_entry.id   AF-A0A7C4VK67-F1
#
_cell.length_a   1.000
_cell.length_b   1.000
_cell.length_c   1.000
_cell.angle_alpha   90.00
_cell.angle_beta   90.00
_cell.angle_gamma   90.00
#
_symmetry.space_group_name_H-M   'P 1'
#
loop_
_entity.id
_entity.type
_entity.pdbx_description
1 polymer ?
#
loop_
_entity_poly.entity_id
_entity_poly.type
_entity_poly.pdbx_seq_one_letter_code
_entity_poly.pdbx_strand_id
1 'polypeptide(L)'
;MVEPSLCGFECSACRVGLRGGEFHQKVLKTICMLGRKSGLYTVDEWAPPSFSGGVQPEKDEYTPLIDLVWFVDLAKLIGEPAFSRLYSLVSSWTDEQISQDILRFIPYAAFEVEVSDPTSKTIYSDLHNLAATRSPIKIEVIREVGDMNLKRANRIRKSAVRFCGVTDMLIVTPQTFDDLLRMQSYPPTTCLLRRRKIRKVNRLQKQLISLAVKLNLDGEVEFTPPECLSLKGVYTPRLDAAWMIKVPEVASDLMSTIFEKYSFKAARDLCHLTLFGFEYEKATGHKHVAGGVANLSRHSYLGFLLTPSEKVASAKRIVNKYSLAFGFNNVFVLDEDSIQRGWQL
;
A
#
# COMPACT_ATOMS: atom_id res chain seq x y z
N MET A 1 23.70 3.95 -25.02
CA MET A 1 22.56 3.02 -24.87
C MET A 1 23.09 1.79 -24.18
N VAL A 2 22.83 1.67 -22.89
CA VAL A 2 23.29 0.54 -22.06
C VAL A 2 22.09 -0.39 -21.95
N GLU A 3 22.17 -1.55 -22.58
CA GLU A 3 21.21 -2.64 -22.36
C GLU A 3 21.20 -2.97 -20.86
N PRO A 4 20.03 -3.07 -20.22
CA PRO A 4 19.98 -3.63 -18.88
C PRO A 4 20.31 -5.12 -19.04
N SER A 5 21.51 -5.50 -18.63
CA SER A 5 21.91 -6.89 -18.48
C SER A 5 20.83 -7.63 -17.69
N LEU A 6 20.04 -8.45 -18.38
CA LEU A 6 19.17 -9.45 -17.79
C LEU A 6 20.07 -10.36 -16.94
N CYS A 7 20.13 -10.07 -15.66
CA CYS A 7 20.95 -10.81 -14.71
C CYS A 7 20.48 -12.27 -14.70
N GLY A 8 21.35 -13.16 -15.17
CA GLY A 8 21.18 -14.60 -15.02
C GLY A 8 21.14 -14.96 -13.55
N PHE A 9 19.94 -15.34 -13.08
CA PHE A 9 19.54 -16.33 -12.05
C PHE A 9 20.33 -16.60 -10.77
N GLU A 10 21.54 -16.08 -10.56
CA GLU A 10 22.29 -16.19 -9.31
C GLU A 10 22.88 -14.82 -8.96
N CYS A 11 22.01 -13.93 -8.50
CA CYS A 11 22.52 -12.74 -7.82
C CYS A 11 23.06 -13.21 -6.46
N SER A 12 24.39 -13.27 -6.33
CA SER A 12 25.11 -13.54 -5.08
C SER A 12 24.78 -12.53 -3.95
N ALA A 13 24.09 -11.42 -4.28
CA ALA A 13 23.55 -10.45 -3.32
C ALA A 13 22.05 -10.64 -3.01
N CYS A 14 21.33 -11.47 -3.77
CA CYS A 14 19.90 -11.72 -3.58
C CYS A 14 19.71 -12.93 -2.66
N ARG A 15 19.52 -12.67 -1.37
CA ARG A 15 19.23 -13.70 -0.36
C ARG A 15 17.82 -14.33 -0.48
N VAL A 16 17.05 -13.93 -1.49
CA VAL A 16 15.67 -14.39 -1.69
C VAL A 16 15.62 -15.91 -1.87
N GLY A 17 14.88 -16.59 -0.99
CA GLY A 17 14.71 -18.04 -1.07
C GLY A 17 15.93 -18.82 -0.57
N LEU A 18 16.61 -18.34 0.46
CA LEU A 18 17.59 -19.12 1.24
C LEU A 18 16.95 -19.88 2.42
N ARG A 19 15.65 -19.70 2.65
CA ARG A 19 14.89 -20.29 3.76
C ARG A 19 13.77 -21.21 3.27
N GLY A 20 13.32 -22.09 4.15
CA GLY A 20 12.35 -23.14 3.82
C GLY A 20 12.95 -24.26 2.97
N GLY A 21 12.12 -25.25 2.64
CA GLY A 21 12.51 -26.37 1.75
C GLY A 21 12.67 -25.93 0.29
N GLU A 22 13.31 -26.78 -0.53
CA GLU A 22 13.61 -26.51 -1.95
C GLU A 22 12.40 -25.99 -2.74
N PHE A 23 11.22 -26.56 -2.51
CA PHE A 23 10.00 -26.12 -3.17
C PHE A 23 9.57 -24.70 -2.77
N HIS A 24 9.67 -24.36 -1.48
CA HIS A 24 9.38 -23.01 -0.99
C HIS A 24 10.33 -21.99 -1.64
N GLN A 25 11.63 -22.30 -1.65
CA GLN A 25 12.64 -21.45 -2.27
C GLN A 25 12.36 -21.22 -3.76
N LYS A 26 11.95 -22.27 -4.48
CA LYS A 26 11.55 -22.16 -5.90
C LYS A 26 10.39 -21.17 -6.07
N VAL A 27 9.36 -21.26 -5.23
CA VAL A 27 8.19 -20.37 -5.30
C VAL A 27 8.58 -18.92 -5.03
N LEU A 28 9.34 -18.63 -3.96
CA LEU A 28 9.82 -17.28 -3.66
C LEU A 28 10.64 -16.68 -4.81
N LYS A 29 11.57 -17.46 -5.38
CA LYS A 29 12.38 -17.04 -6.53
C LYS A 29 11.50 -16.70 -7.73
N THR A 30 10.52 -17.54 -8.03
CA THR A 30 9.55 -17.30 -9.12
C THR A 30 8.77 -16.00 -8.92
N ILE A 31 8.23 -15.75 -7.73
CA ILE A 31 7.48 -14.52 -7.43
C ILE A 31 8.41 -13.30 -7.51
N CYS A 32 9.62 -13.38 -6.94
CA CYS A 32 10.61 -12.32 -7.02
C CYS A 32 10.98 -11.96 -8.47
N MET A 33 11.19 -12.95 -9.32
CA MET A 33 11.51 -12.70 -10.73
C MET A 33 10.39 -12.00 -11.48
N LEU A 34 9.13 -12.38 -11.25
CA LEU A 34 7.99 -11.72 -11.87
C LEU A 34 7.94 -10.24 -11.48
N GLY A 35 8.07 -9.93 -10.19
CA GLY A 35 8.12 -8.54 -9.72
C GLY A 35 9.23 -7.72 -10.40
N ARG A 36 10.46 -8.26 -10.44
CA ARG A 36 11.60 -7.58 -11.07
C ARG A 36 11.43 -7.39 -12.57
N LYS A 37 10.94 -8.40 -13.29
CA LYS A 37 10.63 -8.30 -14.74
C LYS A 37 9.55 -7.25 -15.02
N SER A 38 8.64 -7.03 -14.09
CA SER A 38 7.62 -5.98 -14.15
C SER A 38 8.12 -4.61 -13.65
N GLY A 39 9.42 -4.45 -13.39
CA GLY A 39 10.01 -3.17 -13.02
C GLY A 39 9.86 -2.80 -11.54
N LEU A 40 9.49 -3.75 -10.69
CA LEU A 40 9.33 -3.56 -9.24
C LEU A 40 10.61 -3.91 -8.48
N TYR A 41 10.82 -3.24 -7.36
CA TYR A 41 11.83 -3.62 -6.37
C TYR A 41 11.26 -4.74 -5.49
N THR A 42 12.09 -5.67 -5.02
CA THR A 42 11.63 -6.87 -4.30
C THR A 42 12.45 -7.10 -3.04
N VAL A 43 11.79 -7.34 -1.92
CA VAL A 43 12.42 -7.70 -0.64
C VAL A 43 11.86 -9.03 -0.15
N ASP A 44 12.73 -9.94 0.27
CA ASP A 44 12.39 -11.15 1.05
C ASP A 44 12.57 -10.83 2.53
N GLU A 45 11.68 -11.37 3.36
CA GLU A 45 11.58 -11.09 4.79
C GLU A 45 11.48 -9.58 5.09
N TRP A 46 10.26 -9.06 4.97
CA TRP A 46 10.00 -7.66 5.24
C TRP A 46 9.08 -7.48 6.45
N ALA A 47 9.53 -6.66 7.40
CA ALA A 47 8.71 -6.20 8.50
C ALA A 47 7.97 -4.91 8.12
N PRO A 48 6.62 -4.87 8.20
CA PRO A 48 5.88 -3.64 7.99
C PRO A 48 6.30 -2.55 8.99
N PRO A 49 6.63 -1.34 8.53
CA PRO A 49 6.97 -0.24 9.41
C PRO A 49 5.75 0.22 10.21
N SER A 50 6.00 0.68 11.43
CA SER A 50 5.01 1.42 12.22
C SER A 50 5.34 2.91 12.17
N PHE A 51 4.52 3.71 11.47
CA PHE A 51 4.88 5.10 11.17
C PHE A 51 4.49 6.13 12.23
N SER A 52 3.42 5.88 12.99
CA SER A 52 2.88 6.85 13.95
C SER A 52 2.26 6.16 15.17
N GLY A 53 2.42 6.77 16.34
CA GLY A 53 1.53 6.59 17.49
C GLY A 53 2.07 5.68 18.59
N GLY A 54 2.57 6.31 19.67
CA GLY A 54 2.41 5.95 21.10
C GLY A 54 2.84 4.57 21.65
N VAL A 55 2.84 3.50 20.85
CA VAL A 55 3.20 2.15 21.26
C VAL A 55 4.46 1.80 20.52
N GLN A 56 5.58 1.87 21.24
CA GLN A 56 6.76 1.15 20.81
C GLN A 56 6.52 -0.31 21.20
N PRO A 57 6.57 -1.25 20.24
CA PRO A 57 6.47 -2.65 20.60
C PRO A 57 7.56 -2.98 21.63
N GLU A 58 7.19 -3.68 22.69
CA GLU A 58 8.19 -4.20 23.62
C GLU A 58 9.14 -5.16 22.89
N LYS A 59 10.36 -5.35 23.41
CA LYS A 59 11.40 -6.16 22.73
C LYS A 59 10.96 -7.59 22.40
N ASP A 60 9.96 -8.12 23.12
CA ASP A 60 9.48 -9.49 23.00
C ASP A 60 8.14 -9.59 22.24
N GLU A 61 7.62 -8.48 21.70
CA GLU A 61 6.39 -8.49 20.92
C GLU A 61 6.58 -9.04 19.50
N TYR A 62 5.58 -9.78 19.03
CA TYR A 62 5.57 -10.33 17.69
C TYR A 62 5.54 -9.22 16.63
N THR A 63 6.55 -9.21 15.76
CA THR A 63 6.57 -8.36 14.56
C THR A 63 6.23 -9.22 13.34
N PRO A 64 5.19 -8.87 12.55
CA PRO A 64 4.90 -9.55 11.30
C PRO A 64 6.12 -9.55 10.38
N LEU A 65 6.49 -10.72 9.86
CA LEU A 65 7.52 -10.88 8.85
C LEU A 65 6.87 -11.46 7.61
N ILE A 66 6.80 -10.63 6.57
CA ILE A 66 6.16 -10.97 5.31
C ILE A 66 7.16 -11.65 4.41
N ASP A 67 6.76 -12.75 3.79
CA ASP A 67 7.71 -13.54 3.02
C ASP A 67 8.32 -12.79 1.84
N LEU A 68 7.51 -12.09 1.06
CA LEU A 68 8.02 -11.28 -0.04
C LEU A 68 7.14 -10.04 -0.23
N VAL A 69 7.77 -8.91 -0.55
CA VAL A 69 7.06 -7.69 -0.93
C VAL A 69 7.63 -7.12 -2.22
N TRP A 70 6.72 -6.74 -3.11
CA TRP A 70 7.04 -5.93 -4.29
C TRP A 70 6.79 -4.47 -3.98
N PHE A 71 7.76 -3.62 -4.29
CA PHE A 71 7.74 -2.20 -4.09
C PHE A 71 7.85 -1.44 -5.40
N VAL A 72 7.20 -0.28 -5.42
CA VAL A 72 7.46 0.77 -6.39
C VAL A 72 8.57 1.67 -5.82
N ASP A 73 9.65 1.86 -6.58
CA ASP A 73 10.70 2.83 -6.24
C ASP A 73 10.24 4.23 -6.65
N LEU A 74 9.83 5.01 -5.66
CA LEU A 74 9.33 6.36 -5.85
C LEU A 74 10.38 7.26 -6.49
N ALA A 75 11.63 7.19 -6.05
CA ALA A 75 12.72 8.01 -6.59
C ALA A 75 12.95 7.76 -8.08
N LYS A 76 12.81 6.51 -8.51
CA LYS A 76 12.88 6.13 -9.93
C LYS A 76 11.68 6.66 -10.73
N LEU A 77 10.48 6.69 -10.13
CA LEU A 77 9.27 7.16 -10.81
C LEU A 77 9.23 8.68 -10.97
N ILE A 78 9.46 9.43 -9.90
CA ILE A 78 9.29 10.89 -9.91
C ILE A 78 10.59 11.63 -10.20
N GLY A 79 11.73 10.94 -10.13
CA GLY A 79 13.08 11.45 -10.31
C GLY A 79 13.74 11.84 -8.99
N GLU A 80 15.03 11.54 -8.83
CA GLU A 80 15.81 11.81 -7.61
C GLU A 80 15.69 13.27 -7.09
N PRO A 81 15.71 14.33 -7.94
CA PRO A 81 15.53 15.70 -7.44
C PRO A 81 14.14 15.97 -6.85
N ALA A 82 13.09 15.42 -7.47
CA ALA A 82 11.72 15.57 -6.97
C ALA A 82 11.52 14.75 -5.69
N PHE A 83 12.09 13.55 -5.64
CA PHE A 83 12.07 12.69 -4.46
C PHE A 83 12.81 13.33 -3.28
N SER A 84 13.99 13.92 -3.48
CA SER A 84 14.70 14.61 -2.41
C SER A 84 13.87 15.74 -1.80
N ARG A 85 13.21 16.56 -2.64
CA ARG A 85 12.30 17.62 -2.15
C ARG A 85 11.09 17.06 -1.41
N LEU A 86 10.50 15.99 -1.96
CA LEU A 86 9.39 15.30 -1.33
C LEU A 86 9.79 14.74 0.05
N TYR A 87 10.96 14.12 0.16
CA TYR A 87 11.47 13.60 1.42
C TYR A 87 11.69 14.73 2.45
N SER A 88 12.33 15.83 2.06
CA SER A 88 12.49 16.98 2.96
C SER A 88 11.14 17.52 3.47
N LEU A 89 10.14 17.59 2.60
CA LEU A 89 8.79 18.02 2.95
C LEU A 89 8.12 17.04 3.94
N VAL A 90 8.10 15.75 3.61
CA VAL A 90 7.47 14.71 4.45
C VAL A 90 8.19 14.60 5.80
N SER A 91 9.52 14.63 5.81
CA SER A 91 10.33 14.58 7.02
C SER A 91 9.97 15.74 7.96
N SER A 92 9.79 16.96 7.41
CA SER A 92 9.32 18.10 8.19
C SER A 92 7.88 17.94 8.69
N TRP A 93 7.00 17.31 7.90
CA TRP A 93 5.60 17.09 8.27
C TRP A 93 5.42 16.01 9.33
N THR A 94 6.32 15.03 9.38
CA THR A 94 6.22 13.87 10.26
C THR A 94 7.15 13.94 11.47
N ASP A 95 7.80 15.08 11.71
CA ASP A 95 8.84 15.21 12.75
C ASP A 95 9.90 14.09 12.63
N GLU A 96 10.38 13.85 11.40
CA GLU A 96 11.41 12.84 11.04
C GLU A 96 11.03 11.36 11.34
N GLN A 97 9.77 11.07 11.67
CA GLN A 97 9.30 9.69 11.94
C GLN A 97 9.36 8.77 10.70
N ILE A 98 9.38 9.32 9.49
CA ILE A 98 9.46 8.56 8.24
C ILE A 98 10.89 8.61 7.72
N SER A 99 11.55 7.45 7.66
CA SER A 99 12.88 7.34 7.04
C SER A 99 12.80 7.49 5.51
N GLN A 100 13.92 7.86 4.90
CA GLN A 100 14.02 8.00 3.45
C GLN A 100 13.68 6.70 2.71
N ASP A 101 14.17 5.55 3.19
CA ASP A 101 13.91 4.25 2.56
C ASP A 101 12.44 3.86 2.64
N ILE A 102 11.78 4.13 3.76
CA ILE A 102 10.34 3.90 3.93
C ILE A 102 9.55 4.71 2.88
N LEU A 103 9.89 5.99 2.71
CA LEU A 103 9.20 6.84 1.74
C LEU A 103 9.54 6.47 0.29
N ARG A 104 10.76 5.96 0.05
CA ARG A 104 11.22 5.56 -1.28
C ARG A 104 10.48 4.34 -1.79
N PHE A 105 10.34 3.31 -0.96
CA PHE A 105 9.83 2.00 -1.38
C PHE A 105 8.37 1.82 -0.95
N ILE A 106 7.46 2.13 -1.88
CA ILE A 106 6.02 2.05 -1.63
C ILE A 106 5.51 0.63 -1.92
N PRO A 107 4.92 -0.10 -0.96
CA PRO A 107 4.49 -1.47 -1.16
C PRO A 107 3.34 -1.54 -2.18
N TYR A 108 3.48 -2.43 -3.16
CA TYR A 108 2.50 -2.67 -4.23
C TYR A 108 1.80 -4.02 -4.08
N ALA A 109 2.56 -5.08 -3.80
CA ALA A 109 2.01 -6.41 -3.54
C ALA A 109 2.80 -7.09 -2.42
N ALA A 110 2.11 -7.71 -1.48
CA ALA A 110 2.71 -8.48 -0.39
C ALA A 110 2.30 -9.95 -0.50
N PHE A 111 3.24 -10.84 -0.20
CA PHE A 111 3.10 -12.27 -0.38
C PHE A 111 3.48 -13.02 0.89
N GLU A 112 2.66 -13.98 1.27
CA GLU A 112 2.99 -15.05 2.21
C GLU A 112 2.93 -16.38 1.46
N VAL A 113 3.84 -17.31 1.76
CA VAL A 113 4.06 -18.53 0.99
C VAL A 113 4.06 -19.76 1.91
N GLU A 114 2.87 -20.29 2.19
CA GLU A 114 2.72 -21.51 2.97
C GLU A 114 2.53 -22.76 2.07
N VAL A 115 3.66 -23.37 1.70
CA VAL A 115 3.70 -24.52 0.77
C VAL A 115 4.13 -25.85 1.39
N SER A 116 4.48 -25.83 2.67
CA SER A 116 5.00 -26.98 3.43
C SER A 116 3.89 -27.69 4.19
N ASP A 117 3.20 -26.98 5.07
CA ASP A 117 2.16 -27.53 5.94
C ASP A 117 1.09 -26.47 6.25
N PRO A 118 0.30 -26.06 5.24
CA PRO A 118 -0.69 -25.02 5.43
C PRO A 118 -1.84 -25.52 6.32
N THR A 119 -1.99 -24.92 7.48
CA THR A 119 -3.08 -25.17 8.42
C THR A 119 -4.07 -24.02 8.43
N SER A 120 -5.25 -24.22 9.03
CA SER A 120 -6.19 -23.09 9.19
C SER A 120 -5.62 -21.96 10.05
N LYS A 121 -4.70 -22.28 10.97
CA LYS A 121 -4.11 -21.31 11.90
C LYS A 121 -3.02 -20.49 11.21
N THR A 122 -2.15 -21.14 10.44
CA THR A 122 -1.08 -20.46 9.69
C THR A 122 -1.69 -19.50 8.68
N ILE A 123 -2.55 -19.99 7.78
CA ILE A 123 -3.22 -19.14 6.77
C ILE A 123 -3.97 -17.96 7.41
N TYR A 124 -4.65 -18.17 8.53
CA TYR A 124 -5.33 -17.06 9.20
C TYR A 124 -4.33 -16.03 9.75
N SER A 125 -3.23 -16.48 10.35
CA SER A 125 -2.13 -15.62 10.82
C SER A 125 -1.49 -14.84 9.67
N ASP A 126 -1.19 -15.51 8.56
CA ASP A 126 -0.57 -14.93 7.37
C ASP A 126 -1.46 -13.83 6.77
N LEU A 127 -2.77 -14.06 6.73
CA LEU A 127 -3.73 -13.02 6.31
C LEU A 127 -3.77 -11.82 7.27
N HIS A 128 -3.57 -12.00 8.57
CA HIS A 128 -3.43 -10.89 9.52
C HIS A 128 -2.12 -10.14 9.33
N ASN A 129 -1.00 -10.84 9.10
CA ASN A 129 0.28 -10.23 8.78
C ASN A 129 0.19 -9.41 7.49
N LEU A 130 -0.37 -10.00 6.44
CA LEU A 130 -0.63 -9.32 5.17
C LEU A 130 -1.50 -8.07 5.37
N ALA A 131 -2.47 -8.09 6.28
CA ALA A 131 -3.30 -6.91 6.59
C ALA A 131 -2.47 -5.72 7.10
N ALA A 132 -1.39 -5.97 7.86
CA ALA A 132 -0.52 -4.94 8.44
C ALA A 132 0.39 -4.26 7.40
N THR A 133 0.60 -4.86 6.23
CA THR A 133 1.59 -4.40 5.23
C THR A 133 1.27 -3.07 4.56
N ARG A 134 0.04 -2.57 4.67
CA ARG A 134 -0.50 -1.43 3.89
C ARG A 134 -0.43 -1.59 2.38
N SER A 135 0.08 -2.70 1.87
CA SER A 135 0.12 -3.02 0.45
C SER A 135 -1.30 -3.08 -0.11
N PRO A 136 -1.59 -2.50 -1.28
CA PRO A 136 -2.94 -2.55 -1.86
C PRO A 136 -3.35 -3.97 -2.26
N ILE A 137 -2.38 -4.84 -2.59
CA ILE A 137 -2.61 -6.22 -3.02
C ILE A 137 -1.93 -7.18 -2.03
N LYS A 138 -2.67 -8.18 -1.55
CA LYS A 138 -2.20 -9.15 -0.57
C LYS A 138 -2.45 -10.55 -1.09
N ILE A 139 -1.41 -11.38 -1.17
CA ILE A 139 -1.47 -12.67 -1.84
C ILE A 139 -0.94 -13.74 -0.91
N GLU A 140 -1.81 -14.66 -0.54
CA GLU A 140 -1.47 -15.87 0.18
C GLU A 140 -1.27 -17.00 -0.83
N VAL A 141 -0.09 -17.61 -0.84
CA VAL A 141 0.30 -18.67 -1.78
C VAL A 141 0.34 -19.99 -1.05
N ILE A 142 -0.62 -20.87 -1.35
CA ILE A 142 -0.71 -22.18 -0.69
C ILE A 142 -0.39 -23.33 -1.63
N ARG A 143 0.19 -24.38 -1.08
CA ARG A 143 0.17 -25.71 -1.72
C ARG A 143 -1.02 -26.50 -1.19
N GLU A 144 -1.78 -27.12 -2.07
CA GLU A 144 -2.85 -28.04 -1.63
C GLU A 144 -2.22 -29.33 -1.09
N VAL A 145 -2.28 -29.53 0.23
CA VAL A 145 -1.72 -30.68 0.95
C VAL A 145 -2.67 -31.04 2.11
N GLY A 146 -2.87 -32.34 2.33
CA GLY A 146 -3.77 -32.84 3.37
C GLY A 146 -5.20 -32.32 3.18
N ASP A 147 -5.80 -31.80 4.25
CA ASP A 147 -7.14 -31.20 4.20
C ASP A 147 -7.15 -29.73 3.74
N MET A 148 -5.99 -29.16 3.45
CA MET A 148 -5.89 -27.78 2.99
C MET A 148 -5.94 -27.71 1.48
N ASN A 149 -6.92 -26.96 0.98
CA ASN A 149 -7.14 -26.71 -0.43
C ASN A 149 -7.64 -25.27 -0.65
N LEU A 150 -7.65 -24.82 -1.90
CA LEU A 150 -8.11 -23.48 -2.26
C LEU A 150 -9.49 -23.15 -1.71
N LYS A 151 -10.42 -24.11 -1.68
CA LYS A 151 -11.78 -23.89 -1.16
C LYS A 151 -11.77 -23.61 0.34
N ARG A 152 -10.97 -24.35 1.12
CA ARG A 152 -10.83 -24.14 2.57
C ARG A 152 -10.12 -22.83 2.87
N ALA A 153 -9.00 -22.56 2.22
CA ALA A 153 -8.27 -21.30 2.37
C ALA A 153 -9.12 -20.08 2.00
N ASN A 154 -9.92 -20.16 0.94
CA ASN A 154 -10.86 -19.10 0.60
C ASN A 154 -11.97 -18.89 1.64
N ARG A 155 -12.39 -19.92 2.40
CA ARG A 155 -13.30 -19.72 3.55
C ARG A 155 -12.61 -18.96 4.67
N ILE A 156 -11.36 -19.29 4.98
CA ILE A 156 -10.54 -18.59 5.99
C ILE A 156 -10.36 -17.13 5.58
N ARG A 157 -10.02 -16.89 4.31
CA ARG A 157 -9.95 -15.55 3.72
C ARG A 157 -11.22 -14.74 3.93
N LYS A 158 -12.40 -15.31 3.68
CA LYS A 158 -13.68 -14.61 3.91
C LYS A 158 -13.86 -14.19 5.37
N SER A 159 -13.43 -15.02 6.32
CA SER A 159 -13.41 -14.65 7.74
C SER A 159 -12.41 -13.53 8.01
N ALA A 160 -11.18 -13.62 7.51
CA ALA A 160 -10.17 -12.57 7.68
C ALA A 160 -10.62 -11.23 7.09
N VAL A 161 -11.19 -11.22 5.88
CA VAL A 161 -11.79 -10.03 5.24
C VAL A 161 -12.85 -9.40 6.14
N ARG A 162 -13.71 -10.22 6.78
CA ARG A 162 -14.77 -9.74 7.67
C ARG A 162 -14.21 -9.10 8.95
N PHE A 163 -13.17 -9.67 9.55
CA PHE A 163 -12.63 -9.22 10.82
C PHE A 163 -11.57 -8.11 10.69
N CYS A 164 -10.70 -8.21 9.69
CA CYS A 164 -9.66 -7.20 9.42
C CYS A 164 -10.21 -6.05 8.58
N GLY A 165 -11.34 -6.26 7.91
CA GLY A 165 -11.90 -5.30 6.97
C GLY A 165 -11.04 -5.13 5.71
N VAL A 166 -10.14 -6.05 5.37
CA VAL A 166 -9.28 -5.92 4.18
C VAL A 166 -9.81 -6.79 3.05
N THR A 167 -10.26 -6.17 1.96
CA THR A 167 -10.97 -6.86 0.86
C THR A 167 -10.06 -7.43 -0.21
N ASP A 168 -8.85 -6.89 -0.35
CA ASP A 168 -7.93 -7.13 -1.46
C ASP A 168 -6.90 -8.22 -1.11
N MET A 169 -7.40 -9.30 -0.52
CA MET A 169 -6.66 -10.52 -0.24
C MET A 169 -7.02 -11.56 -1.29
N LEU A 170 -6.01 -12.25 -1.80
CA LEU A 170 -6.11 -13.33 -2.78
C LEU A 170 -5.50 -14.61 -2.19
N ILE A 171 -6.12 -15.76 -2.46
CA ILE A 171 -5.47 -17.06 -2.24
C ILE A 171 -5.15 -17.64 -3.62
N VAL A 172 -3.89 -17.98 -3.87
CA VAL A 172 -3.42 -18.59 -5.12
C VAL A 172 -2.56 -19.82 -4.83
N THR A 173 -2.19 -20.56 -5.87
CA THR A 173 -1.25 -21.68 -5.76
C THR A 173 0.05 -21.36 -6.49
N PRO A 174 1.15 -22.09 -6.22
CA PRO A 174 2.41 -21.95 -6.96
C PRO A 174 2.25 -22.00 -8.49
N GLN A 175 1.31 -22.82 -9.00
CA GLN A 175 1.04 -22.94 -10.43
C GLN A 175 0.64 -21.61 -11.07
N THR A 176 0.01 -20.71 -10.30
CA THR A 176 -0.33 -19.36 -10.77
C THR A 176 0.89 -18.62 -11.30
N PHE A 177 2.00 -18.66 -10.57
CA PHE A 177 3.20 -17.93 -10.96
C PHE A 177 4.02 -18.66 -12.02
N ASP A 178 4.02 -20.00 -12.00
CA ASP A 178 4.63 -20.80 -13.08
C ASP A 178 3.96 -20.51 -14.43
N ASP A 179 2.64 -20.35 -14.44
CA ASP A 179 1.90 -19.97 -15.65
C ASP A 179 2.25 -18.56 -16.13
N LEU A 180 2.32 -17.59 -15.20
CA LEU A 180 2.63 -16.18 -15.52
C LEU A 180 4.05 -16.01 -16.05
N LEU A 181 4.99 -16.82 -15.58
CA LEU A 181 6.37 -16.85 -16.08
C LEU A 181 6.46 -17.34 -17.54
N ARG A 182 5.53 -18.18 -17.98
CA ARG A 182 5.48 -18.71 -19.36
C ARG A 182 4.83 -17.73 -20.34
N MET A 183 4.16 -16.69 -19.86
CA MET A 183 3.54 -15.68 -20.71
C MET A 183 4.61 -14.75 -21.30
N GLN A 184 4.51 -14.47 -22.60
CA GLN A 184 5.43 -13.55 -23.29
C GLN A 184 5.06 -12.09 -23.05
N SER A 185 3.77 -11.81 -22.88
CA SER A 185 3.23 -10.48 -22.61
C SER A 185 1.95 -10.56 -21.78
N TYR A 186 1.64 -9.49 -21.07
CA TYR A 186 0.41 -9.33 -20.31
C TYR A 186 -0.53 -8.38 -21.08
N PRO A 187 -1.85 -8.65 -21.12
CA PRO A 187 -2.81 -7.72 -21.71
C PRO A 187 -2.78 -6.36 -20.99
N PRO A 188 -2.96 -5.24 -21.72
CA PRO A 188 -3.01 -3.91 -21.12
C PRO A 188 -4.13 -3.77 -20.08
N THR A 189 -3.82 -3.19 -18.94
CA THR A 189 -4.76 -2.94 -17.84
C THR A 189 -5.65 -1.75 -18.14
N THR A 190 -6.93 -1.85 -17.77
CA THR A 190 -7.82 -0.69 -17.71
C THR A 190 -7.80 -0.07 -16.32
N CYS A 191 -7.31 1.17 -16.21
CA CYS A 191 -7.33 1.90 -14.94
C CYS A 191 -8.76 2.32 -14.57
N LEU A 192 -9.11 2.14 -13.29
CA LEU A 192 -10.39 2.48 -12.69
C LEU A 192 -10.45 3.93 -12.18
N LEU A 193 -9.32 4.62 -12.07
CA LEU A 193 -9.25 6.01 -11.64
C LEU A 193 -10.13 6.91 -12.53
N ARG A 194 -11.15 7.55 -11.94
CA ARG A 194 -12.04 8.50 -12.62
C ARG A 194 -11.82 9.91 -12.07
N ARG A 195 -11.20 10.77 -12.87
CA ARG A 195 -11.01 12.19 -12.53
C ARG A 195 -12.34 12.93 -12.60
N ARG A 196 -12.72 13.62 -11.52
CA ARG A 196 -13.96 14.41 -11.47
C ARG A 196 -13.66 15.85 -11.88
N LYS A 197 -14.51 16.43 -12.74
CA LYS A 197 -14.47 17.87 -13.02
C LYS A 197 -15.03 18.64 -11.84
N ILE A 198 -14.16 19.22 -11.03
CA ILE A 198 -14.55 19.96 -9.83
C ILE A 198 -14.63 21.45 -10.17
N ARG A 199 -15.83 22.03 -9.96
CA ARG A 199 -16.13 23.42 -10.37
C ARG A 199 -15.56 24.47 -9.41
N LYS A 200 -15.38 24.13 -8.14
CA LYS A 200 -14.87 25.03 -7.10
C LYS A 200 -13.87 24.29 -6.23
N VAL A 201 -12.63 24.78 -6.22
CA VAL A 201 -11.53 24.26 -5.41
C VAL A 201 -11.11 25.36 -4.45
N ASN A 202 -10.98 25.05 -3.16
CA ASN A 202 -10.59 26.03 -2.15
C ASN A 202 -9.08 26.36 -2.23
N ARG A 203 -8.61 27.38 -1.51
CA ARG A 203 -7.21 27.84 -1.56
C ARG A 203 -6.23 26.72 -1.17
N LEU A 204 -6.50 26.01 -0.07
CA LEU A 204 -5.64 24.95 0.45
C LEU A 204 -5.54 23.77 -0.52
N GLN A 205 -6.68 23.33 -1.06
CA GLN A 205 -6.74 22.31 -2.10
C GLN A 205 -5.92 22.70 -3.34
N LYS A 206 -6.03 23.95 -3.82
CA LYS A 206 -5.19 24.44 -4.93
C LYS A 206 -3.70 24.38 -4.61
N GLN A 207 -3.31 24.73 -3.39
CA GLN A 207 -1.91 24.66 -2.95
C GLN A 207 -1.41 23.22 -2.91
N LEU A 208 -2.21 22.28 -2.40
CA LEU A 208 -1.88 20.86 -2.37
C LEU A 208 -1.69 20.29 -3.79
N ILE A 209 -2.59 20.60 -4.72
CA ILE A 209 -2.45 20.13 -6.11
C ILE A 209 -1.24 20.75 -6.79
N SER A 210 -1.02 22.05 -6.61
CA SER A 210 0.15 22.70 -7.18
C SER A 210 1.46 22.12 -6.64
N LEU A 211 1.50 21.73 -5.36
CA LEU A 211 2.66 21.10 -4.75
C LEU A 211 2.88 19.68 -5.29
N ALA A 212 1.82 18.87 -5.45
CA ALA A 212 1.89 17.57 -6.09
C ALA A 212 2.51 17.66 -7.50
N VAL A 213 2.03 18.59 -8.32
CA VAL A 213 2.55 18.80 -9.69
C VAL A 213 4.03 19.18 -9.69
N LYS A 214 4.48 20.06 -8.77
CA LYS A 214 5.90 20.43 -8.63
C LYS A 214 6.78 19.24 -8.22
N LEU A 215 6.21 18.27 -7.51
CA LEU A 215 6.87 17.04 -7.09
C LEU A 215 6.69 15.89 -8.09
N ASN A 216 6.16 16.16 -9.29
CA ASN A 216 5.89 15.17 -10.33
C ASN A 216 4.95 14.03 -9.87
N LEU A 217 3.96 14.39 -9.05
CA LEU A 217 2.90 13.51 -8.55
C LEU A 217 1.55 13.89 -9.19
N ASP A 218 0.65 12.91 -9.28
CA ASP A 218 -0.74 13.15 -9.68
C ASP A 218 -1.55 13.63 -8.47
N GLY A 219 -2.05 14.87 -8.53
CA GLY A 219 -2.91 15.43 -7.49
C GLY A 219 -4.38 15.45 -7.89
N GLU A 220 -5.27 14.98 -7.00
CA GLU A 220 -6.73 15.07 -7.16
C GLU A 220 -7.39 15.69 -5.92
N VAL A 221 -8.50 16.39 -6.12
CA VAL A 221 -9.32 16.98 -5.04
C VAL A 221 -10.65 16.25 -4.96
N GLU A 222 -11.26 16.24 -3.78
CA GLU A 222 -12.49 15.45 -3.51
C GLU A 222 -12.36 13.99 -4.02
N PHE A 223 -11.20 13.39 -3.77
CA PHE A 223 -10.81 12.09 -4.29
C PHE A 223 -11.64 10.98 -3.65
N THR A 224 -12.29 10.17 -4.49
CA THR A 224 -12.97 8.96 -4.07
C THR A 224 -12.15 7.75 -4.51
N PRO A 225 -11.65 6.93 -3.58
CA PRO A 225 -10.96 5.68 -3.90
C PRO A 225 -11.85 4.79 -4.78
N PRO A 226 -11.35 4.27 -5.92
CA PRO A 226 -12.17 3.49 -6.85
C PRO A 226 -12.87 2.28 -6.22
N GLU A 227 -12.25 1.66 -5.21
CA GLU A 227 -12.84 0.54 -4.46
C GLU A 227 -14.15 0.90 -3.76
N CYS A 228 -14.33 2.17 -3.40
CA CYS A 228 -15.53 2.64 -2.73
C CYS A 228 -16.69 2.92 -3.70
N LEU A 229 -16.43 3.07 -5.01
CA LEU A 229 -17.46 3.39 -6.01
C LEU A 229 -18.44 2.23 -6.27
N SER A 230 -18.02 1.01 -5.95
CA SER A 230 -18.86 -0.19 -6.10
C SER A 230 -19.90 -0.35 -4.99
N LEU A 231 -19.80 0.43 -3.92
CA LEU A 231 -20.63 0.32 -2.73
C LEU A 231 -21.97 1.06 -2.92
N LYS A 232 -22.99 0.34 -3.41
CA LYS A 232 -24.35 0.88 -3.56
C LYS A 232 -25.06 0.97 -2.21
N GLY A 233 -25.70 2.12 -1.94
CA GLY A 233 -26.57 2.30 -0.77
C GLY A 233 -25.85 2.55 0.56
N VAL A 234 -24.54 2.78 0.54
CA VAL A 234 -23.76 3.14 1.73
C VAL A 234 -22.94 4.41 1.48
N TYR A 235 -22.50 5.03 2.57
CA TYR A 235 -21.59 6.18 2.50
C TYR A 235 -20.30 5.82 1.74
N THR A 236 -19.92 6.66 0.78
CA THR A 236 -18.70 6.52 -0.01
C THR A 236 -17.62 7.43 0.58
N PRO A 237 -16.54 6.87 1.14
CA PRO A 237 -15.40 7.66 1.62
C PRO A 237 -14.86 8.60 0.54
N ARG A 238 -14.45 9.79 0.96
CA ARG A 238 -13.91 10.82 0.08
C ARG A 238 -12.87 11.62 0.85
N LEU A 239 -11.68 11.70 0.28
CA LEU A 239 -10.60 12.54 0.79
C LEU A 239 -10.71 13.94 0.19
N ASP A 240 -10.46 14.98 0.96
CA ASP A 240 -10.45 16.35 0.45
C ASP A 240 -9.40 16.59 -0.64
N ALA A 241 -8.25 15.93 -0.53
CA ALA A 241 -7.27 15.80 -1.60
C ALA A 241 -6.48 14.48 -1.49
N ALA A 242 -5.91 14.04 -2.60
CA ALA A 242 -5.03 12.88 -2.66
C ALA A 242 -3.87 13.13 -3.62
N TRP A 243 -2.68 12.65 -3.26
CA TRP A 243 -1.53 12.57 -4.15
C TRP A 243 -1.28 11.12 -4.51
N MET A 244 -1.08 10.85 -5.79
CA MET A 244 -0.98 9.51 -6.33
C MET A 244 0.28 9.36 -7.19
N ILE A 245 0.70 8.11 -7.35
CA ILE A 245 1.76 7.71 -8.25
C ILE A 245 1.24 6.66 -9.23
N LYS A 246 1.70 6.72 -10.48
CA LYS A 246 1.41 5.70 -11.49
C LYS A 246 2.39 4.53 -11.32
N VAL A 247 1.84 3.33 -11.20
CA VAL A 247 2.58 2.06 -11.16
C VAL A 247 3.15 1.76 -12.55
N PRO A 248 4.32 1.10 -12.66
CA PRO A 248 4.83 0.63 -13.95
C PRO A 248 3.79 -0.19 -14.73
N GLU A 249 3.62 0.09 -16.02
CA GLU A 249 2.55 -0.52 -16.83
C GLU A 249 2.63 -2.04 -16.86
N VAL A 250 3.84 -2.59 -16.98
CA VAL A 250 4.07 -4.05 -16.95
C VAL A 250 3.67 -4.67 -15.60
N ALA A 251 3.77 -3.93 -14.50
CA ALA A 251 3.31 -4.38 -13.19
C ALA A 251 1.79 -4.34 -13.06
N SER A 252 1.14 -3.27 -13.55
CA SER A 252 -0.32 -3.23 -13.60
C SER A 252 -0.89 -4.34 -14.49
N ASP A 253 -0.29 -4.59 -15.65
CA ASP A 253 -0.72 -5.61 -16.61
C ASP A 253 -0.56 -7.01 -16.07
N LEU A 254 0.55 -7.28 -15.37
CA LEU A 254 0.73 -8.50 -14.62
C LEU A 254 -0.38 -8.68 -13.58
N MET A 255 -0.71 -7.64 -12.80
CA MET A 255 -1.79 -7.71 -11.81
C MET A 255 -3.17 -7.88 -12.44
N SER A 256 -3.49 -7.18 -13.51
CA SER A 256 -4.77 -7.37 -14.22
C SER A 256 -4.89 -8.81 -14.70
N THR A 257 -3.80 -9.38 -15.23
CA THR A 257 -3.75 -10.79 -15.66
C THR A 257 -4.04 -11.74 -14.50
N ILE A 258 -3.48 -11.51 -13.31
CA ILE A 258 -3.80 -12.31 -12.12
C ILE A 258 -5.27 -12.17 -11.76
N PHE A 259 -5.80 -10.95 -11.70
CA PHE A 259 -7.19 -10.73 -11.30
C PHE A 259 -8.18 -11.35 -12.30
N GLU A 260 -7.94 -11.20 -13.60
CA GLU A 260 -8.80 -11.76 -14.65
C GLU A 260 -8.72 -13.28 -14.71
N LYS A 261 -7.51 -13.84 -14.81
CA LYS A 261 -7.31 -15.29 -14.99
C LYS A 261 -7.86 -16.10 -13.82
N TYR A 262 -7.78 -15.57 -12.60
CA TYR A 262 -8.25 -16.24 -11.39
C TYR A 262 -9.60 -15.70 -10.90
N SER A 263 -10.31 -14.94 -11.75
CA SER A 263 -11.66 -14.42 -11.51
C SER A 263 -11.81 -13.65 -10.18
N PHE A 264 -10.76 -12.94 -9.80
CA PHE A 264 -10.80 -12.02 -8.67
C PHE A 264 -11.43 -10.70 -9.12
N LYS A 265 -12.30 -10.15 -8.28
CA LYS A 265 -12.84 -8.81 -8.51
C LYS A 265 -11.81 -7.78 -8.03
N ALA A 266 -11.23 -7.03 -8.97
CA ALA A 266 -10.45 -5.86 -8.63
C ALA A 266 -11.41 -4.80 -8.07
N ALA A 267 -11.37 -4.58 -6.75
CA ALA A 267 -12.05 -3.44 -6.16
C ALA A 267 -11.21 -2.17 -6.38
N ARG A 268 -9.88 -2.28 -6.27
CA ARG A 268 -8.94 -1.15 -6.35
C ARG A 268 -8.44 -0.88 -7.76
N ASP A 269 -7.94 0.33 -7.97
CA ASP A 269 -7.16 0.69 -9.16
C ASP A 269 -5.80 0.00 -9.12
N LEU A 270 -5.44 -0.69 -10.20
CA LEU A 270 -4.15 -1.40 -10.31
C LEU A 270 -3.03 -0.50 -10.88
N CYS A 271 -3.39 0.65 -11.44
CA CYS A 271 -2.49 1.55 -12.15
C CYS A 271 -1.93 2.67 -11.27
N HIS A 272 -2.61 3.05 -10.19
CA HIS A 272 -2.26 4.18 -9.35
C HIS A 272 -2.31 3.78 -7.88
N LEU A 273 -1.35 4.28 -7.11
CA LEU A 273 -1.32 4.16 -5.66
C LEU A 273 -1.60 5.52 -5.03
N THR A 274 -2.51 5.56 -4.07
CA THR A 274 -2.70 6.74 -3.22
C THR A 274 -1.55 6.85 -2.24
N LEU A 275 -0.55 7.63 -2.61
CA LEU A 275 0.62 7.89 -1.78
C LEU A 275 0.20 8.68 -0.54
N PHE A 276 -0.43 9.84 -0.73
CA PHE A 276 -0.91 10.66 0.38
C PHE A 276 -2.40 10.98 0.30
N GLY A 277 -3.07 10.92 1.45
CA GLY A 277 -4.42 11.42 1.64
C GLY A 277 -4.41 12.68 2.49
N PHE A 278 -5.31 13.62 2.20
CA PHE A 278 -5.50 14.83 2.98
C PHE A 278 -6.97 14.99 3.34
N GLU A 279 -7.25 15.23 4.62
CA GLU A 279 -8.57 15.64 5.11
C GLU A 279 -8.42 16.94 5.89
N TYR A 280 -9.32 17.89 5.64
CA TYR A 280 -9.26 19.20 6.26
C TYR A 280 -10.35 19.38 7.33
N GLU A 281 -9.91 19.46 8.58
CA GLU A 281 -10.82 19.57 9.72
C GLU A 281 -10.85 20.99 10.30
N LYS A 282 -11.85 21.76 9.84
CA LYS A 282 -12.21 23.09 10.39
C LYS A 282 -13.05 23.00 11.66
N ALA A 283 -13.86 21.96 11.81
CA ALA A 283 -14.93 21.94 12.79
C ALA A 283 -14.43 21.75 14.24
N THR A 284 -15.29 22.07 15.21
CA THR A 284 -15.05 21.95 16.65
C THR A 284 -15.41 20.57 17.22
N GLY A 285 -16.06 19.71 16.45
CA GLY A 285 -16.60 18.43 16.92
C GLY A 285 -15.65 17.24 16.71
N HIS A 286 -15.39 16.47 17.78
CA HIS A 286 -14.49 15.32 17.77
C HIS A 286 -14.93 14.18 16.84
N LYS A 287 -16.23 14.13 16.48
CA LYS A 287 -16.82 13.07 15.65
C LYS A 287 -16.38 13.12 14.18
N HIS A 288 -16.12 14.31 13.64
CA HIS A 288 -15.76 14.47 12.23
C HIS A 288 -14.31 14.06 12.00
N VAL A 289 -13.43 14.49 12.91
CA VAL A 289 -12.02 14.07 12.97
C VAL A 289 -11.88 12.55 12.95
N ALA A 290 -12.66 11.83 13.75
CA ALA A 290 -12.63 10.36 13.77
C ALA A 290 -12.91 9.72 12.40
N GLY A 291 -13.91 10.24 11.67
CA GLY A 291 -14.22 9.80 10.32
C GLY A 291 -13.09 10.08 9.34
N GLY A 292 -12.50 11.27 9.41
CA GLY A 292 -11.33 11.65 8.61
C GLY A 292 -10.12 10.75 8.87
N VAL A 293 -9.80 10.46 10.14
CA VAL A 293 -8.71 9.54 10.51
C VAL A 293 -8.93 8.15 9.93
N ALA A 294 -10.15 7.60 10.04
CA ALA A 294 -10.47 6.28 9.50
C ALA A 294 -10.40 6.24 7.96
N ASN A 295 -10.86 7.29 7.28
CA ASN A 295 -10.76 7.40 5.83
C ASN A 295 -9.28 7.45 5.38
N LEU A 296 -8.51 8.35 5.99
CA LEU A 296 -7.08 8.53 5.70
C LEU A 296 -6.32 7.24 5.92
N SER A 297 -6.51 6.58 7.07
CA SER A 297 -5.76 5.39 7.40
C SER A 297 -6.00 4.25 6.41
N ARG A 298 -7.22 4.14 5.88
CA ARG A 298 -7.62 3.02 5.03
C ARG A 298 -7.32 3.23 3.55
N HIS A 299 -7.28 4.48 3.09
CA HIS A 299 -7.27 4.83 1.67
C HIS A 299 -6.02 5.59 1.21
N SER A 300 -5.01 5.72 2.07
CA SER A 300 -3.71 6.31 1.71
C SER A 300 -2.56 5.54 2.35
N TYR A 301 -1.39 5.59 1.72
CA TYR A 301 -0.16 5.07 2.32
C TYR A 301 0.23 5.90 3.55
N LEU A 302 0.33 7.24 3.41
CA LEU A 302 0.37 8.18 4.54
C LEU A 302 -0.82 9.14 4.49
N GLY A 303 -1.48 9.35 5.61
CA GLY A 303 -2.59 10.27 5.76
C GLY A 303 -2.20 11.53 6.51
N PHE A 304 -2.68 12.69 6.07
CA PHE A 304 -2.44 13.97 6.70
C PHE A 304 -3.76 14.64 7.06
N LEU A 305 -4.03 14.75 8.35
CA LEU A 305 -5.12 15.50 8.90
C LEU A 305 -4.70 16.96 9.06
N LEU A 306 -5.20 17.83 8.19
CA LEU A 306 -4.91 19.25 8.19
C LEU A 306 -5.86 19.96 9.17
N THR A 307 -5.32 20.74 10.11
CA THR A 307 -6.12 21.48 11.09
C THR A 307 -5.46 22.81 11.45
N PRO A 308 -6.21 23.83 11.91
CA PRO A 308 -5.62 25.06 12.42
C PRO A 308 -4.65 24.82 13.58
N SER A 309 -3.60 25.65 13.66
CA SER A 309 -2.54 25.59 14.69
C SER A 309 -3.07 25.38 16.11
N GLU A 310 -4.12 26.11 16.51
CA GLU A 310 -4.70 26.04 17.86
C GLU A 310 -5.36 24.69 18.18
N LYS A 311 -5.61 23.84 17.17
CA LYS A 311 -6.28 22.54 17.30
C LYS A 311 -5.35 21.34 17.15
N VAL A 312 -4.11 21.54 16.70
CA VAL A 312 -3.14 20.46 16.45
C VAL A 312 -3.01 19.51 17.64
N ALA A 313 -2.87 20.05 18.86
CA ALA A 313 -2.70 19.23 20.06
C ALA A 313 -3.93 18.34 20.34
N SER A 314 -5.14 18.84 20.11
CA SER A 314 -6.38 18.06 20.29
C SER A 314 -6.51 16.98 19.21
N ALA A 315 -6.27 17.33 17.96
CA ALA A 315 -6.27 16.40 16.84
C ALA A 315 -5.23 15.27 17.03
N LYS A 316 -4.01 15.58 17.50
CA LYS A 316 -2.98 14.58 17.82
C LYS A 316 -3.47 13.58 18.87
N ARG A 317 -4.19 14.03 19.92
CA ARG A 317 -4.78 13.11 20.92
C ARG A 317 -5.82 12.18 20.31
N ILE A 318 -6.68 12.68 19.42
CA ILE A 318 -7.70 11.86 18.74
C ILE A 318 -7.01 10.83 17.84
N VAL A 319 -6.07 11.26 16.99
CA VAL A 319 -5.29 10.36 16.13
C VAL A 319 -4.60 9.28 16.95
N ASN A 320 -3.91 9.64 18.05
CA ASN A 320 -3.24 8.67 18.92
C ASN A 320 -4.22 7.67 19.56
N LYS A 321 -5.39 8.14 20.02
CA LYS A 321 -6.41 7.26 20.61
C LYS A 321 -6.96 6.27 19.58
N TYR A 322 -7.20 6.73 18.35
CA TYR A 322 -7.70 5.87 17.27
C TYR A 322 -6.61 4.92 16.76
N SER A 323 -5.36 5.38 16.72
CA SER A 323 -4.19 4.57 16.43
C SER A 323 -4.09 3.39 17.41
N LEU A 324 -4.20 3.68 18.72
CA LEU A 324 -4.24 2.65 19.77
C LEU A 324 -5.43 1.69 19.63
N ALA A 325 -6.62 2.23 19.37
CA ALA A 325 -7.85 1.42 19.38
C ALA A 325 -8.00 0.51 18.16
N PHE A 326 -7.44 0.91 17.01
CA PHE A 326 -7.68 0.23 15.74
C PHE A 326 -6.40 -0.16 14.99
N GLY A 327 -5.23 0.10 15.57
CA GLY A 327 -3.93 -0.29 15.03
C GLY A 327 -3.48 0.53 13.81
N PHE A 328 -4.12 1.67 13.50
CA PHE A 328 -3.64 2.50 12.39
C PHE A 328 -2.47 3.38 12.82
N ASN A 329 -1.39 3.32 12.08
CA ASN A 329 -0.13 3.97 12.40
C ASN A 329 0.41 4.80 11.22
N ASN A 330 -0.44 5.40 10.40
CA ASN A 330 0.00 6.14 9.20
C ASN A 330 -0.68 7.51 9.04
N VAL A 331 -1.34 8.02 10.09
CA VAL A 331 -2.06 9.30 10.02
C VAL A 331 -1.32 10.31 10.88
N PHE A 332 -0.95 11.43 10.28
CA PHE A 332 -0.24 12.53 10.90
C PHE A 332 -1.14 13.75 10.98
N VAL A 333 -0.94 14.58 11.99
CA VAL A 333 -1.66 15.86 12.12
C VAL A 333 -0.73 16.97 11.69
N LEU A 334 -1.17 17.77 10.72
CA LEU A 334 -0.44 18.92 10.24
C LEU A 334 -1.21 20.21 10.52
N ASP A 335 -0.45 21.21 10.94
CA ASP A 335 -0.88 22.60 10.93
C ASP A 335 -1.04 23.07 9.47
N GLU A 336 -2.18 23.68 9.14
CA GLU A 336 -2.48 24.15 7.78
C GLU A 336 -1.44 25.16 7.26
N ASP A 337 -0.83 25.94 8.15
CA ASP A 337 0.23 26.89 7.77
C ASP A 337 1.53 26.20 7.34
N SER A 338 1.73 24.93 7.73
CA SER A 338 2.87 24.13 7.26
C SER A 338 2.79 23.81 5.77
N ILE A 339 1.57 23.74 5.20
CA ILE A 339 1.38 23.62 3.75
C ILE A 339 1.80 24.91 3.03
N GLN A 340 1.61 26.07 3.67
CA GLN A 340 2.04 27.35 3.12
C GLN A 340 3.56 27.52 3.18
N ARG A 341 4.23 27.03 4.23
CA ARG A 341 5.69 27.03 4.35
C ARG A 341 6.35 26.09 3.34
N GLY A 342 5.76 24.91 3.11
CA GLY A 342 6.26 23.93 2.13
C GLY A 342 6.30 24.44 0.68
N TRP A 343 5.70 25.59 0.38
CA TRP A 343 5.75 26.25 -0.93
C TRP A 343 7.07 27.00 -1.21
N GLN A 344 7.89 27.24 -0.19
CA GLN A 344 9.17 27.97 -0.30
C GLN A 344 10.38 27.05 -0.52
N LEU A 345 10.18 25.73 -0.41
CA LEU A 345 11.12 24.66 -0.77
C LEU A 345 10.91 24.24 -2.24
#